data_AF-A0AAV1AHN7-F1
#
_entry.id   AF-A0AAV1AHN7-F1
#
_cell.length_a   1.000
_cell.length_b   1.000
_cell.length_c   1.000
_cell.angle_alpha   90.00
_cell.angle_beta   90.00
_cell.angle_gamma   90.00
#
_symmetry.space_group_name_H-M   'P 1'
#
loop_
_entity.id
_entity.type
_entity.pdbx_description
1 polymer ?
#
loop_
_entity_poly.entity_id
_entity_poly.type
_entity_poly.pdbx_seq_one_letter_code
_entity_poly.pdbx_strand_id
1 'polypeptide(L)'
;RGAKWPEVWPQRLQKAPYWLNDAEGDNYQLKILQRIVFRWKNAVYELKVMGVDWPNVRNAMDMRATYGGFAAALKDLPLWVFNVVNVDAVDTLPIIYERGLVGMYHDWCESFSTYPRTYDLLHADSLFSNLKTRCKLIPVIAEVDRILRPGGHLTVRDELSVIDEVENLIKSLNWEITSKTSKNQEGLLCAKKSFWRPDS
;
A
#
# COMPACT_ATOMS: atom_id res chain seq x y z
N ARG A 1 -18.23 -7.01 -18.54
CA ARG A 1 -16.82 -7.30 -18.14
C ARG A 1 -16.46 -8.69 -18.69
N GLY A 2 -15.24 -8.93 -19.18
CA GLY A 2 -14.77 -10.27 -19.58
C GLY A 2 -15.10 -10.78 -21.00
N ALA A 3 -15.53 -9.92 -21.93
CA ALA A 3 -15.82 -10.29 -23.33
C ALA A 3 -14.57 -10.30 -24.24
N LYS A 4 -13.48 -9.67 -23.80
CA LYS A 4 -12.17 -9.67 -24.46
C LYS A 4 -11.10 -10.03 -23.45
N TRP A 5 -10.13 -10.84 -23.88
CA TRP A 5 -8.96 -11.11 -23.07
C TRP A 5 -8.15 -9.83 -22.88
N PRO A 6 -7.59 -9.60 -21.67
CA PRO A 6 -6.64 -8.52 -21.45
C PRO A 6 -5.37 -8.76 -22.26
N GLU A 7 -4.56 -7.71 -22.41
CA GLU A 7 -3.23 -7.82 -22.99
C GLU A 7 -2.37 -8.84 -22.24
N VAL A 8 -1.32 -9.32 -22.90
CA VAL A 8 -0.31 -10.16 -22.24
C VAL A 8 0.43 -9.41 -21.15
N TRP A 9 0.89 -10.14 -20.14
CA TRP A 9 1.80 -9.62 -19.13
C TRP A 9 3.21 -9.45 -19.73
N PRO A 10 3.94 -8.35 -19.44
CA PRO A 10 3.63 -7.26 -18.51
C PRO A 10 2.89 -6.06 -19.12
N GLN A 11 2.51 -6.09 -20.39
CA GLN A 11 1.91 -4.96 -21.11
C GLN A 11 0.58 -4.50 -20.49
N ARG A 12 -0.27 -5.46 -20.05
CA ARG A 12 -1.55 -5.16 -19.38
C ARG A 12 -1.42 -4.30 -18.12
N LEU A 13 -0.24 -4.25 -17.50
CA LEU A 13 -0.01 -3.43 -16.31
C LEU A 13 -0.09 -1.93 -16.61
N GLN A 14 0.18 -1.50 -17.85
CA GLN A 14 0.17 -0.09 -18.26
C GLN A 14 -1.08 0.30 -19.08
N LYS A 15 -2.01 -0.63 -19.29
CA LYS A 15 -3.18 -0.42 -20.15
C LYS A 15 -4.47 -0.41 -19.32
N ALA A 16 -5.39 0.49 -19.66
CA ALA A 16 -6.73 0.47 -19.09
C ALA A 16 -7.54 -0.73 -19.61
N PRO A 17 -8.44 -1.32 -18.81
CA PRO A 17 -9.36 -2.34 -19.29
C PRO A 17 -10.31 -1.78 -20.35
N TYR A 18 -10.61 -2.57 -21.39
CA TYR A 18 -11.42 -2.12 -22.53
C TYR A 18 -12.83 -1.66 -22.14
N TRP A 19 -13.42 -2.24 -21.08
CA TRP A 19 -14.76 -1.92 -20.60
C TRP A 19 -14.81 -0.62 -19.77
N LEU A 20 -13.65 -0.08 -19.41
CA LEU A 20 -13.54 1.23 -18.79
C LEU A 20 -13.66 2.35 -19.84
N ASN A 21 -13.48 2.02 -21.13
CA ASN A 21 -13.48 2.98 -22.23
C ASN A 21 -14.87 3.47 -22.65
N ASP A 22 -15.95 2.84 -22.15
CA ASP A 22 -17.33 3.23 -22.48
C ASP A 22 -17.85 4.39 -21.59
N ALA A 23 -17.12 4.75 -20.52
CA ALA A 23 -17.46 5.84 -19.63
C ALA A 23 -16.45 7.00 -19.79
N GLU A 24 -16.83 7.99 -20.58
CA GLU A 24 -16.17 9.30 -20.69
C GLU A 24 -14.69 9.29 -21.13
N GLY A 25 -14.46 8.87 -22.38
CA GLY A 25 -13.32 9.31 -23.19
C GLY A 25 -11.99 8.63 -22.88
N ASP A 26 -11.53 7.81 -23.83
CA ASP A 26 -10.26 7.05 -23.86
C ASP A 26 -9.04 7.76 -23.24
N ASN A 27 -8.96 9.08 -23.31
CA ASN A 27 -7.80 9.86 -22.90
C ASN A 27 -7.73 10.19 -21.41
N TYR A 28 -8.85 10.21 -20.66
CA TYR A 28 -8.85 10.67 -19.27
C TYR A 28 -8.37 9.59 -18.30
N GLN A 29 -8.94 8.40 -18.40
CA GLN A 29 -8.59 7.27 -17.52
C GLN A 29 -7.18 6.74 -17.78
N LEU A 30 -6.73 6.72 -19.04
CA LEU A 30 -5.34 6.39 -19.39
C LEU A 30 -4.35 7.41 -18.79
N LYS A 31 -4.66 8.72 -18.87
CA LYS A 31 -3.84 9.75 -18.22
C LYS A 31 -3.80 9.60 -16.70
N ILE A 32 -4.92 9.22 -16.07
CA ILE A 32 -4.96 8.93 -14.64
C ILE A 32 -4.03 7.76 -14.30
N LEU A 33 -4.15 6.64 -15.02
CA LEU A 33 -3.30 5.46 -14.78
C LEU A 33 -1.81 5.77 -14.99
N GLN A 34 -1.46 6.50 -16.06
CA GLN A 34 -0.08 6.91 -16.32
C GLN A 34 0.46 7.86 -15.23
N ARG A 35 -0.36 8.85 -14.81
CA ARG A 35 -0.01 9.77 -13.73
C ARG A 35 0.19 9.04 -12.41
N ILE A 36 -0.65 8.04 -12.13
CA ILE A 36 -0.52 7.16 -10.98
C ILE A 36 0.79 6.38 -11.05
N VAL A 37 1.09 5.71 -12.17
CA VAL A 37 2.36 4.98 -12.33
C VAL A 37 3.57 5.90 -12.15
N PHE A 38 3.54 7.11 -12.71
CA PHE A 38 4.61 8.08 -12.54
C PHE A 38 4.77 8.53 -11.08
N ARG A 39 3.65 8.85 -10.40
CA ARG A 39 3.63 9.18 -8.96
C ARG A 39 4.29 8.07 -8.14
N TRP A 40 3.93 6.82 -8.42
CA TRP A 40 4.44 5.67 -7.67
C TRP A 40 5.91 5.34 -7.94
N LYS A 41 6.42 5.58 -9.16
CA LYS A 41 7.86 5.45 -9.43
C LYS A 41 8.69 6.38 -8.55
N ASN A 42 8.25 7.64 -8.40
CA ASN A 42 8.93 8.58 -7.51
C ASN A 42 8.82 8.17 -6.04
N ALA A 43 7.66 7.67 -5.62
CA ALA A 43 7.46 7.17 -4.26
C ALA A 43 8.38 5.97 -3.94
N VAL A 44 8.53 5.00 -4.84
CA VAL A 44 9.44 3.86 -4.67
C VAL A 44 10.89 4.30 -4.51
N TYR A 45 11.31 5.33 -5.27
CA TYR A 45 12.63 5.92 -5.11
C TYR A 45 12.78 6.64 -3.75
N GLU A 46 11.78 7.41 -3.33
CA GLU A 46 11.77 8.08 -2.02
C GLU A 46 11.88 7.06 -0.87
N LEU A 47 11.13 5.94 -0.95
CA LEU A 47 11.21 4.85 0.03
C LEU A 47 12.60 4.21 0.11
N LYS A 48 13.29 4.08 -1.04
CA LYS A 48 14.69 3.61 -1.06
C LYS A 48 15.61 4.55 -0.26
N VAL A 49 15.45 5.86 -0.46
CA VAL A 49 16.23 6.88 0.26
C VAL A 49 15.91 6.88 1.76
N MET A 50 14.68 6.53 2.13
CA MET A 50 14.20 6.43 3.51
C MET A 50 14.62 5.16 4.26
N GLY A 51 15.38 4.28 3.61
CA GLY A 51 15.96 3.09 4.23
C GLY A 51 15.27 1.76 3.88
N VAL A 52 14.33 1.75 2.93
CA VAL A 52 13.78 0.49 2.42
C VAL A 52 14.80 -0.20 1.52
N ASP A 53 15.31 -1.34 2.00
CA ASP A 53 16.27 -2.16 1.27
C ASP A 53 15.55 -3.15 0.35
N TRP A 54 15.20 -2.70 -0.86
CA TRP A 54 14.43 -3.47 -1.84
C TRP A 54 14.95 -4.89 -2.12
N PRO A 55 16.27 -5.15 -2.24
CA PRO A 55 16.81 -6.52 -2.35
C PRO A 55 16.38 -7.48 -1.23
N ASN A 56 16.09 -6.97 -0.03
CA ASN A 56 15.69 -7.77 1.13
C ASN A 56 14.16 -7.86 1.33
N VAL A 57 13.38 -7.16 0.51
CA VAL A 57 11.90 -7.21 0.53
C VAL A 57 11.43 -8.26 -0.47
N ARG A 58 10.78 -9.33 -0.01
CA ARG A 58 10.23 -10.40 -0.87
C ARG A 58 8.74 -10.25 -1.14
N ASN A 59 8.01 -9.63 -0.22
CA ASN A 59 6.60 -9.37 -0.37
C ASN A 59 6.22 -8.00 0.24
N ALA A 60 5.20 -7.38 -0.34
CA ALA A 60 4.65 -6.15 0.19
C ALA A 60 3.12 -6.21 0.19
N MET A 61 2.49 -5.44 1.06
CA MET A 61 1.06 -5.19 1.02
C MET A 61 0.83 -3.69 0.81
N ASP A 62 0.07 -3.36 -0.23
CA ASP A 62 -0.53 -2.05 -0.40
C ASP A 62 -1.87 -2.06 0.32
N MET A 63 -1.92 -1.44 1.49
CA MET A 63 -3.07 -1.45 2.38
C MET A 63 -4.25 -0.63 1.85
N ARG A 64 -4.00 0.28 0.89
CA ARG A 64 -5.02 1.09 0.20
C ARG A 64 -4.69 1.18 -1.28
N ALA A 65 -4.77 0.04 -1.95
CA ALA A 65 -4.54 -0.06 -3.37
C ALA A 65 -5.70 0.59 -4.12
N THR A 66 -5.48 1.81 -4.62
CA THR A 66 -6.45 2.46 -5.51
C THR A 66 -6.51 1.69 -6.83
N TYR A 67 -5.65 1.99 -7.80
CA TYR A 67 -5.64 1.26 -9.08
C TYR A 67 -4.56 0.16 -9.13
N GLY A 68 -3.86 -0.13 -8.03
CA GLY A 68 -2.66 -1.01 -8.03
C GLY A 68 -1.41 -0.32 -8.60
N GLY A 69 -1.29 0.99 -8.39
CA GLY A 69 -0.18 1.78 -8.91
C GLY A 69 1.16 1.49 -8.22
N PHE A 70 1.14 1.26 -6.92
CA PHE A 70 2.32 0.86 -6.14
C PHE A 70 2.88 -0.47 -6.63
N ALA A 71 2.03 -1.49 -6.75
CA ALA A 71 2.40 -2.79 -7.32
C ALA A 71 2.97 -2.67 -8.74
N ALA A 72 2.39 -1.78 -9.56
CA ALA A 72 2.88 -1.56 -10.91
C ALA A 72 4.26 -0.91 -10.98
N ALA A 73 4.59 -0.04 -10.02
CA ALA A 73 5.91 0.59 -9.94
C ALA A 73 7.00 -0.39 -9.49
N LEU A 74 6.63 -1.46 -8.77
CA LEU A 74 7.54 -2.48 -8.25
C LEU A 74 7.71 -3.69 -9.19
N LYS A 75 7.13 -3.67 -10.39
CA LYS A 75 7.11 -4.80 -11.35
C LYS A 75 8.49 -5.35 -11.73
N ASP A 76 9.52 -4.51 -11.67
CA ASP A 76 10.89 -4.85 -12.09
C ASP A 76 11.74 -5.37 -10.91
N LEU A 77 11.17 -5.43 -9.70
CA LEU A 77 11.80 -6.01 -8.52
C LEU A 77 11.30 -7.45 -8.30
N PRO A 78 12.14 -8.34 -7.72
CA PRO A 78 11.80 -9.74 -7.49
C PRO A 78 10.89 -9.93 -6.25
N LEU A 79 9.79 -9.18 -6.19
CA LEU A 79 8.82 -9.22 -5.10
C LEU A 79 7.38 -9.22 -5.64
N TRP A 80 6.43 -9.65 -4.83
CA TRP A 80 5.01 -9.54 -5.15
C TRP A 80 4.30 -8.59 -4.18
N VAL A 81 3.28 -7.92 -4.68
CA VAL A 81 2.49 -6.95 -3.91
C VAL A 81 1.06 -7.46 -3.79
N PHE A 82 0.58 -7.54 -2.56
CA PHE A 82 -0.83 -7.80 -2.26
C PHE A 82 -1.59 -6.48 -2.18
N ASN A 83 -2.60 -6.30 -3.02
CA ASN A 83 -3.35 -5.06 -3.13
C ASN A 83 -4.64 -5.15 -2.31
N VAL A 84 -4.86 -4.23 -1.37
CA VAL A 84 -6.08 -4.19 -0.56
C VAL A 84 -6.94 -3.03 -1.04
N VAL A 85 -8.16 -3.33 -1.50
CA VAL A 85 -9.15 -2.32 -1.88
C VAL A 85 -10.11 -2.12 -0.71
N ASN A 86 -10.12 -0.93 -0.14
CA ASN A 86 -10.97 -0.60 0.98
C ASN A 86 -12.46 -0.61 0.59
N VAL A 87 -13.32 -1.07 1.49
CA VAL A 87 -14.79 -1.09 1.28
C VAL A 87 -15.42 0.30 1.17
N ASP A 88 -14.76 1.32 1.72
CA ASP A 88 -15.17 2.74 1.65
C ASP A 88 -14.61 3.48 0.42
N ALA A 89 -13.84 2.79 -0.44
CA ALA A 89 -13.28 3.35 -1.66
C ALA A 89 -14.04 2.91 -2.92
N VAL A 90 -13.72 3.54 -4.05
CA VAL A 90 -14.25 3.16 -5.37
C VAL A 90 -13.84 1.72 -5.71
N ASP A 91 -14.76 0.95 -6.26
CA ASP A 91 -14.51 -0.43 -6.70
C ASP A 91 -13.49 -0.49 -7.85
N THR A 92 -12.22 -0.69 -7.48
CA THR A 92 -11.07 -0.74 -8.39
C THR A 92 -10.46 -2.13 -8.51
N LEU A 93 -10.91 -3.11 -7.70
CA LEU A 93 -10.39 -4.47 -7.71
C LEU A 93 -10.52 -5.16 -9.09
N PRO A 94 -11.61 -4.98 -9.86
CA PRO A 94 -11.69 -5.51 -11.22
C PRO A 94 -10.59 -4.97 -12.12
N ILE A 95 -10.19 -3.70 -11.96
CA ILE A 95 -9.10 -3.09 -12.72
C ILE A 95 -7.76 -3.68 -12.30
N ILE A 96 -7.54 -3.90 -11.00
CA ILE A 96 -6.34 -4.55 -10.46
C ILE A 96 -6.18 -5.96 -11.07
N TYR A 97 -7.26 -6.75 -11.14
CA TYR A 97 -7.23 -8.08 -11.75
C TYR A 97 -6.99 -8.06 -13.26
N GLU A 98 -7.61 -7.14 -14.01
CA GLU A 98 -7.37 -6.97 -15.44
C GLU A 98 -5.91 -6.58 -15.75
N ARG A 99 -5.26 -5.85 -14.82
CA ARG A 99 -3.83 -5.54 -14.88
C ARG A 99 -2.93 -6.73 -14.52
N GLY A 100 -3.50 -7.86 -14.07
CA GLY A 100 -2.77 -9.06 -13.68
C GLY A 100 -2.17 -9.02 -12.28
N LEU A 101 -2.66 -8.13 -11.43
CA LEU A 101 -2.23 -8.00 -10.04
C LEU A 101 -3.15 -8.81 -9.13
N VAL A 102 -2.68 -9.13 -7.92
CA VAL A 102 -3.46 -9.85 -6.91
C VAL A 102 -3.92 -8.90 -5.81
N GLY A 103 -5.10 -9.14 -5.26
CA GLY A 103 -5.67 -8.31 -4.20
C GLY A 103 -6.98 -8.84 -3.66
N MET A 104 -7.57 -8.11 -2.72
CA MET A 104 -8.91 -8.39 -2.19
C MET A 104 -9.58 -7.10 -1.69
N TYR A 105 -10.89 -7.18 -1.42
CA TYR A 105 -11.56 -6.18 -0.61
C TYR A 105 -11.31 -6.42 0.86
N HIS A 106 -11.15 -5.35 1.64
CA HIS A 106 -11.05 -5.47 3.09
C HIS A 106 -11.54 -4.20 3.79
N ASP A 107 -12.09 -4.38 4.99
CA ASP A 107 -12.38 -3.29 5.92
C ASP A 107 -11.36 -3.36 7.06
N TRP A 108 -10.48 -2.36 7.15
CA TRP A 108 -9.45 -2.29 8.19
C TRP A 108 -10.00 -2.00 9.59
N CYS A 109 -11.29 -1.68 9.72
CA CYS A 109 -11.96 -1.67 11.02
C CYS A 109 -12.27 -3.09 11.54
N GLU A 110 -12.12 -4.11 10.69
CA GLU A 110 -12.24 -5.53 11.02
C GLU A 110 -10.86 -6.22 11.01
N SER A 111 -10.77 -7.40 11.61
CA SER A 111 -9.52 -8.16 11.63
C SER A 111 -9.17 -8.70 10.24
N PHE A 112 -7.89 -8.62 9.86
CA PHE A 112 -7.44 -9.11 8.56
C PHE A 112 -7.23 -10.62 8.63
N SER A 113 -7.96 -11.38 7.81
CA SER A 113 -7.73 -12.83 7.71
C SER A 113 -6.41 -13.13 6.99
N THR A 114 -5.32 -13.17 7.74
CA THR A 114 -4.02 -13.64 7.25
C THR A 114 -3.86 -15.12 7.58
N TYR A 115 -3.86 -15.97 6.56
CA TYR A 115 -3.13 -17.25 6.65
C TYR A 115 -1.66 -16.90 6.97
N PRO A 116 -0.89 -17.68 7.77
CA PRO A 116 0.30 -17.23 8.56
C PRO A 116 1.47 -16.52 7.84
N ARG A 117 1.32 -16.13 6.57
CA ARG A 117 2.19 -15.21 5.86
C ARG A 117 2.16 -13.82 6.49
N THR A 118 3.29 -13.47 7.07
CA THR A 118 3.66 -12.10 7.43
C THR A 118 4.26 -11.36 6.23
N TYR A 119 4.14 -10.04 6.20
CA TYR A 119 4.70 -9.21 5.14
C TYR A 119 6.05 -8.57 5.53
N ASP A 120 6.94 -8.36 4.57
CA ASP A 120 8.22 -7.66 4.75
C ASP A 120 8.04 -6.13 4.66
N LEU A 121 7.05 -5.66 3.90
CA LEU A 121 6.72 -4.24 3.73
C LEU A 121 5.20 -4.02 3.77
N LEU A 122 4.74 -3.10 4.62
CA LEU A 122 3.39 -2.56 4.59
C LEU A 122 3.41 -1.12 4.08
N HIS A 123 2.57 -0.82 3.11
CA HIS A 123 2.43 0.49 2.53
C HIS A 123 1.02 1.04 2.75
N ALA A 124 0.93 2.23 3.34
CA ALA A 124 -0.31 2.94 3.58
C ALA A 124 -0.22 4.37 3.02
N ASP A 125 -1.10 4.71 2.09
CA ASP A 125 -1.24 6.04 1.49
C ASP A 125 -2.64 6.58 1.78
N SER A 126 -2.72 7.65 2.58
CA SER A 126 -3.97 8.27 3.06
C SER A 126 -4.98 7.27 3.62
N LEU A 127 -4.50 6.24 4.33
CA LEU A 127 -5.34 5.20 4.91
C LEU A 127 -5.88 5.62 6.28
N PHE A 128 -5.01 6.08 7.16
CA PHE A 128 -5.34 6.25 8.58
C PHE A 128 -6.20 7.49 8.84
N SER A 129 -6.02 8.57 8.08
CA SER A 129 -6.91 9.75 8.11
C SER A 129 -8.35 9.38 7.82
N ASN A 130 -8.57 8.54 6.80
CA ASN A 130 -9.90 8.06 6.46
C ASN A 130 -10.45 7.12 7.56
N LEU A 131 -9.65 6.15 8.02
CA LEU A 131 -10.07 5.20 9.04
C LEU A 131 -10.48 5.87 10.36
N LYS A 132 -9.83 6.97 10.75
CA LYS A 132 -10.18 7.75 11.95
C LYS A 132 -11.64 8.19 12.01
N THR A 133 -12.27 8.38 10.85
CA THR A 133 -13.70 8.77 10.79
C THR A 133 -14.63 7.59 11.07
N ARG A 134 -14.15 6.35 10.95
CA ARG A 134 -14.93 5.12 11.05
C ARG A 134 -14.61 4.29 12.30
N CYS A 135 -13.34 4.20 12.69
CA CYS A 135 -12.88 3.39 13.80
C CYS A 135 -11.63 3.98 14.48
N LYS A 136 -11.30 3.42 15.65
CA LYS A 136 -10.10 3.83 16.40
C LYS A 136 -8.84 3.30 15.70
N LEU A 137 -7.75 4.06 15.74
CA LEU A 137 -6.48 3.63 15.13
C LEU A 137 -5.78 2.52 15.92
N ILE A 138 -6.00 2.43 17.24
CA ILE A 138 -5.31 1.45 18.09
C ILE A 138 -5.51 0.00 17.59
N PRO A 139 -6.74 -0.51 17.37
CA PRO A 139 -6.95 -1.85 16.80
C PRO A 139 -6.31 -2.04 15.43
N VAL A 140 -6.35 -1.01 14.57
CA VAL A 140 -5.76 -1.06 13.22
C VAL A 140 -4.24 -1.24 13.33
N ILE A 141 -3.57 -0.46 14.19
CA ILE A 141 -2.12 -0.57 14.40
C ILE A 141 -1.76 -1.92 15.03
N ALA A 142 -2.61 -2.48 15.90
CA ALA A 142 -2.40 -3.83 16.42
C ALA A 142 -2.47 -4.89 15.31
N GLU A 143 -3.39 -4.76 14.36
CA GLU A 143 -3.46 -5.63 13.18
C GLU A 143 -2.25 -5.44 12.25
N VAL A 144 -1.83 -4.20 12.02
CA VAL A 144 -0.59 -3.87 11.28
C VAL A 144 0.62 -4.54 11.94
N ASP A 145 0.71 -4.50 13.27
CA ASP A 145 1.76 -5.20 14.00
C ASP A 145 1.68 -6.70 13.80
N ARG A 146 0.49 -7.30 13.94
CA ARG A 146 0.29 -8.74 13.77
C ARG A 146 0.68 -9.24 12.37
N ILE A 147 0.43 -8.43 11.33
CA ILE A 147 0.67 -8.79 9.92
C ILE A 147 2.13 -8.57 9.51
N LEU A 148 2.79 -7.54 10.05
CA LEU A 148 4.18 -7.23 9.72
C LEU A 148 5.14 -8.17 10.45
N ARG A 149 6.06 -8.78 9.71
CA ARG A 149 7.09 -9.63 10.32
C ARG A 149 8.07 -8.79 11.14
N PRO A 150 8.76 -9.38 12.13
CA PRO A 150 9.90 -8.73 12.75
C PRO A 150 11.00 -8.37 11.73
N GLY A 151 11.53 -7.16 11.82
CA GLY A 151 12.48 -6.60 10.85
C GLY A 151 11.83 -6.05 9.58
N GLY A 152 10.51 -6.22 9.40
CA GLY A 152 9.76 -5.62 8.30
C GLY A 152 9.60 -4.11 8.46
N HIS A 153 9.19 -3.46 7.38
CA HIS A 153 9.03 -2.00 7.32
C HIS A 153 7.57 -1.61 7.14
N LEU A 154 7.16 -0.54 7.81
CA LEU A 154 5.90 0.16 7.59
C LEU A 154 6.20 1.52 6.99
N THR A 155 5.48 1.85 5.93
CA THR A 155 5.57 3.15 5.26
C THR A 155 4.19 3.78 5.26
N VAL A 156 4.10 4.99 5.83
CA VAL A 156 2.84 5.71 6.02
C VAL A 156 2.98 7.09 5.40
N ARG A 157 2.16 7.38 4.39
CA ARG A 157 1.95 8.72 3.86
C ARG A 157 0.57 9.18 4.25
N ASP A 158 0.47 10.24 5.04
CA ASP A 158 -0.82 10.75 5.51
C ASP A 158 -0.69 12.18 6.03
N GLU A 159 -1.79 12.75 6.53
CA GLU A 159 -1.78 14.05 7.21
C GLU A 159 -0.83 14.05 8.43
N LEU A 160 -0.19 15.19 8.71
CA LEU A 160 0.80 15.30 9.80
C LEU A 160 0.25 14.90 11.17
N SER A 161 -0.98 15.31 11.49
CA SER A 161 -1.65 14.99 12.76
C SER A 161 -1.87 13.49 12.94
N VAL A 162 -2.10 12.77 11.84
CA VAL A 162 -2.31 11.32 11.83
C VAL A 162 -0.97 10.60 11.97
N ILE A 163 0.07 11.10 11.31
CA ILE A 163 1.42 10.55 11.42
C ILE A 163 1.96 10.67 12.84
N ASP A 164 1.73 11.79 13.51
CA ASP A 164 2.16 11.97 14.90
C ASP A 164 1.47 10.95 15.84
N GLU A 165 0.18 10.67 15.60
CA GLU A 165 -0.54 9.65 16.36
C GLU A 165 -0.04 8.24 16.06
N VAL A 166 0.15 7.89 14.79
CA VAL A 166 0.71 6.60 14.37
C VAL A 166 2.11 6.41 14.94
N GLU A 167 2.95 7.44 14.91
CA GLU A 167 4.30 7.43 15.49
C GLU A 167 4.27 7.12 16.99
N ASN A 168 3.37 7.75 17.74
CA ASN A 168 3.21 7.48 19.17
C ASN A 168 2.78 6.02 19.44
N LEU A 169 1.86 5.49 18.63
CA LEU A 169 1.40 4.11 18.75
C LEU A 169 2.51 3.10 18.44
N ILE A 170 3.22 3.25 17.32
CA ILE A 170 4.29 2.30 16.98
C ILE A 170 5.51 2.41 17.92
N LYS A 171 5.80 3.60 18.47
CA LYS A 171 6.82 3.74 19.53
C LYS A 171 6.44 2.96 20.78
N SER A 172 5.16 2.95 21.16
CA SER A 172 4.69 2.15 22.31
C SER A 172 4.83 0.63 22.08
N LEU A 173 4.92 0.20 20.82
CA LEU A 173 5.22 -1.18 20.42
C LEU A 173 6.73 -1.45 20.28
N ASN A 174 7.59 -0.50 20.68
CA ASN A 174 9.05 -0.55 20.54
C ASN A 174 9.55 -0.62 19.10
N TRP A 175 8.81 -0.08 18.13
CA TRP A 175 9.30 0.00 16.75
C TRP A 175 10.32 1.12 16.59
N GLU A 176 11.26 0.94 15.67
CA GLU A 176 12.29 1.92 15.35
C GLU A 176 11.78 2.85 14.24
N ILE A 177 11.83 4.17 14.46
CA ILE A 177 11.51 5.14 13.41
C ILE A 177 12.77 5.35 12.56
N THR A 178 12.75 4.87 11.32
CA THR A 178 13.93 4.98 10.43
C THR A 178 14.00 6.35 9.78
N SER A 179 12.85 6.93 9.40
CA SER A 179 12.80 8.28 8.86
C SER A 179 11.40 8.88 8.96
N LYS A 180 11.36 10.20 9.14
CA LYS A 180 10.15 11.01 9.13
C LYS A 180 10.43 12.26 8.31
N THR A 181 9.57 12.56 7.35
CA THR A 181 9.69 13.75 6.50
C THR A 181 8.32 14.40 6.36
N SER A 182 8.26 15.72 6.30
CA SER A 182 7.04 16.47 6.02
C SER A 182 7.24 17.33 4.78
N LYS A 183 6.30 17.26 3.83
CA LYS A 183 6.29 18.08 2.61
C LYS A 183 4.84 18.50 2.34
N ASN A 184 4.60 19.79 2.14
CA ASN A 184 3.30 20.33 1.71
C ASN A 184 2.10 19.82 2.54
N GLN A 185 2.20 19.82 3.87
CA GLN A 185 1.17 19.35 4.81
C GLN A 185 0.88 17.83 4.81
N GLU A 186 1.55 17.06 3.94
CA GLU A 186 1.63 15.60 4.03
C GLU A 186 2.90 15.20 4.76
N GLY A 187 2.81 14.21 5.63
CA GLY A 187 3.99 13.54 6.17
C GLY A 187 4.24 12.21 5.48
N LEU A 188 5.47 11.75 5.58
CA LEU A 188 5.91 10.43 5.21
C LEU A 188 6.72 9.86 6.36
N LEU A 189 6.26 8.75 6.91
CA LEU A 189 6.86 8.03 8.02
C LEU A 189 7.30 6.66 7.54
N CYS A 190 8.55 6.31 7.82
CA CYS A 190 9.07 4.96 7.70
C CYS A 190 9.48 4.46 9.08
N ALA A 191 9.02 3.27 9.42
CA ALA A 191 9.35 2.60 10.66
C ALA A 191 9.71 1.14 10.40
N LYS A 192 10.58 0.59 11.22
CA LYS A 192 11.02 -0.79 11.19
C LYS A 192 10.56 -1.49 12.46
N LYS A 193 9.89 -2.63 12.29
CA LYS A 193 9.46 -3.45 13.41
C LYS A 193 10.66 -4.08 14.09
N SER A 194 10.82 -3.84 15.39
CA SER A 194 11.85 -4.48 16.18
C SER A 194 11.51 -5.95 16.45
N PHE A 195 12.52 -6.75 16.75
CA PHE A 195 12.31 -8.09 17.29
C PHE A 195 12.19 -7.96 18.82
N TRP A 196 10.97 -7.79 19.32
CA TRP A 196 10.74 -7.74 20.75
C TRP A 196 10.78 -9.15 21.34
N ARG A 197 11.88 -9.48 22.01
CA ARG A 197 12.01 -10.65 22.88
C ARG A 197 12.56 -10.15 24.21
N PRO A 198 11.93 -10.45 25.35
CA PRO A 198 12.53 -10.17 26.64
C PRO A 198 13.89 -10.87 26.73
N ASP A 199 14.93 -10.14 27.12
CA ASP A 199 16.19 -10.77 27.51
C ASP A 199 15.90 -11.59 28.78
N SER A 200 16.07 -12.91 28.66
CA SER A 200 15.87 -13.88 29.75
C SER A 200 16.93 -13.73 30.84
#